data_AF-A0A2J7PI43-F1
#
_entry.id   AF-A0A2J7PI43-F1
#
_cell.length_a   1.000
_cell.length_b   1.000
_cell.length_c   1.000
_cell.angle_alpha   90.00
_cell.angle_beta   90.00
_cell.angle_gamma   90.00
#
_symmetry.space_group_name_H-M   'P 1'
#
loop_
_entity.id
_entity.type
_entity.pdbx_description
1 polymer ?
#
loop_
_entity_poly.entity_id
_entity_poly.type
_entity_poly.pdbx_seq_one_letter_code
_entity_poly.pdbx_strand_id
1 'polypeptide(L)'
;LQIAFFCLIAVSMTCAQYGYPGYPYPGAPHGAPQPVADTPEVAAARAAHFAAYNAAASAAAAAPEYGHGAPAYPGPYPGAAPGYGSPYAPAPTLVNGVPADTPEVAAAKAAHFAAHAQQAGNHYG
;
A
#
# COMPACT_ATOMS: atom_id res chain seq x y z
N LEU A 1 41.77 28.13 7.78
CA LEU A 1 40.40 27.91 7.28
C LEU A 1 40.29 26.71 6.32
N GLN A 2 41.21 26.58 5.35
CA GLN A 2 41.19 25.53 4.32
C GLN A 2 41.27 24.09 4.86
N ILE A 3 42.10 23.84 5.88
CA ILE A 3 42.28 22.52 6.49
C ILE A 3 41.02 22.08 7.26
N ALA A 4 40.36 22.99 7.98
CA ALA A 4 39.13 22.71 8.72
C ALA A 4 37.97 22.36 7.78
N PHE A 5 37.88 23.07 6.63
CA PHE A 5 36.88 22.79 5.61
C PHE A 5 37.09 21.42 4.96
N PHE A 6 38.35 21.06 4.70
CA PHE A 6 38.71 19.74 4.15
C PHE A 6 38.37 18.61 5.12
N CYS A 7 38.65 18.79 6.42
CA CYS A 7 38.27 17.82 7.45
C CYS A 7 36.76 17.61 7.56
N LEU A 8 35.97 18.69 7.48
CA LEU A 8 34.51 18.61 7.57
C LEU A 8 33.89 17.85 6.39
N ILE A 9 34.42 18.07 5.17
CA ILE A 9 33.98 17.35 3.96
C ILE A 9 34.39 15.87 4.05
N ALA A 10 35.61 15.57 4.51
CA ALA A 10 36.09 14.19 4.65
C ALA A 10 35.31 13.39 5.70
N VAL A 11 34.99 14.00 6.85
CA VAL A 11 34.15 13.38 7.89
C VAL A 11 32.71 13.19 7.41
N SER A 12 32.15 14.17 6.68
CA SER A 12 30.80 14.06 6.12
C SER A 12 30.71 12.96 5.06
N MET A 13 31.71 12.86 4.18
CA MET A 13 31.80 11.76 3.22
C MET A 13 31.94 10.43 3.95
N THR A 14 32.85 10.31 4.92
CA THR A 14 33.04 9.08 5.70
C THR A 14 31.76 8.65 6.42
N CYS A 15 31.01 9.57 7.04
CA CYS A 15 29.72 9.24 7.68
C CYS A 15 28.65 8.77 6.69
N ALA A 16 28.62 9.30 5.45
CA ALA A 16 27.69 8.83 4.42
C ALA A 16 28.02 7.43 3.89
N GLN A 17 29.27 6.96 4.06
CA GLN A 17 29.76 5.62 3.69
C GLN A 17 30.06 4.73 4.90
N TYR A 18 29.68 5.13 6.13
CA TYR A 18 29.61 4.22 7.28
C TYR A 18 28.40 3.29 7.11
N GLY A 19 28.48 2.47 6.06
CA GLY A 19 27.71 1.24 5.95
C GLY A 19 28.09 0.35 7.13
N TYR A 20 27.06 -0.08 7.85
CA TYR A 20 27.07 -1.02 8.96
C TYR A 20 28.22 -2.05 8.83
N PRO A 21 29.29 -1.96 9.64
CA PRO A 21 30.30 -3.01 9.69
C PRO A 21 29.62 -4.25 10.25
N GLY A 22 29.59 -5.29 9.42
CA GLY A 22 28.80 -6.49 9.59
C GLY A 22 28.96 -7.13 10.96
N TYR A 23 27.82 -7.43 11.57
CA TYR A 23 27.74 -8.48 12.58
C TYR A 23 28.09 -9.81 11.91
N PRO A 24 29.15 -10.52 12.34
CA PRO A 24 29.45 -11.83 11.82
C PRO A 24 28.44 -12.81 12.41
N TYR A 25 27.36 -13.07 11.68
CA TYR A 25 26.48 -14.21 11.97
C TYR A 25 27.26 -15.49 11.65
N PRO A 26 27.62 -16.33 12.64
CA PRO A 26 28.31 -17.58 12.37
C PRO A 26 27.29 -18.51 11.71
N GLY A 27 27.41 -18.66 10.38
CA GLY A 27 26.55 -19.56 9.61
C GLY A 27 25.78 -18.94 8.45
N ALA A 28 26.01 -17.67 8.08
CA ALA A 28 25.49 -17.13 6.82
C ALA A 28 26.41 -17.58 5.66
N PRO A 29 26.01 -18.58 4.85
CA PRO A 29 26.80 -18.98 3.71
C PRO A 29 26.53 -17.95 2.60
N HIS A 30 27.60 -17.34 2.10
CA HIS A 30 27.61 -16.34 1.01
C HIS A 30 27.14 -14.95 1.46
N GLY A 31 28.03 -13.96 1.37
CA GLY A 31 27.69 -12.56 1.60
C GLY A 31 26.50 -12.12 0.73
N ALA A 32 25.73 -11.15 1.21
CA ALA A 32 24.55 -10.66 0.50
C ALA A 32 24.88 -10.39 -0.99
N PRO A 33 24.01 -10.81 -1.92
CA PRO A 33 24.23 -10.57 -3.33
C PRO A 33 24.47 -9.08 -3.55
N GLN A 34 25.56 -8.76 -4.24
CA GLN A 34 25.88 -7.37 -4.59
C GLN A 34 24.75 -6.80 -5.46
N PRO A 35 24.36 -5.53 -5.29
CA PRO A 35 23.34 -4.91 -6.13
C PRO A 35 23.71 -5.02 -7.62
N VAL A 36 22.81 -5.60 -8.41
CA VAL A 36 23.00 -5.75 -9.86
C VAL A 36 22.58 -4.44 -10.54
N ALA A 37 23.37 -3.98 -11.51
CA ALA A 37 23.01 -2.81 -12.31
C ALA A 37 21.79 -3.11 -13.18
N ASP A 38 20.80 -2.19 -13.20
CA ASP A 38 19.62 -2.30 -14.04
C ASP A 38 20.04 -2.33 -15.53
N THR A 39 19.41 -3.20 -16.32
CA THR A 39 19.53 -3.15 -17.79
C THR A 39 18.89 -1.86 -18.32
N PRO A 40 19.25 -1.37 -19.52
CA PRO A 40 18.70 -0.11 -20.03
C PRO A 40 17.16 -0.10 -20.12
N GLU A 41 16.53 -1.24 -20.37
CA GLU A 41 15.07 -1.39 -20.38
C GLU A 41 14.46 -1.20 -18.98
N VAL A 42 15.09 -1.78 -17.95
CA VAL A 42 14.64 -1.65 -16.55
C VAL A 42 14.85 -0.23 -16.06
N ALA A 43 15.95 0.42 -16.45
CA ALA A 43 16.20 1.83 -16.14
C ALA A 43 15.14 2.74 -16.79
N ALA A 44 14.78 2.51 -18.06
CA ALA A 44 13.73 3.26 -18.73
C ALA A 44 12.35 3.03 -18.09
N ALA A 45 12.01 1.79 -17.76
CA ALA A 45 10.76 1.46 -17.07
C ALA A 45 10.69 2.10 -15.67
N ARG A 46 11.79 2.09 -14.92
CA ARG A 46 11.92 2.73 -13.61
C ARG A 46 11.73 4.25 -13.74
N ALA A 47 12.35 4.88 -14.73
CA ALA A 47 12.17 6.31 -14.99
C ALA A 47 10.72 6.66 -15.33
N ALA A 48 10.07 5.88 -16.21
CA ALA A 48 8.66 6.06 -16.54
C ALA A 48 7.75 5.87 -15.31
N HIS A 49 8.04 4.88 -14.47
CA HIS A 49 7.31 4.64 -13.23
C HIS A 49 7.43 5.83 -12.27
N PHE A 50 8.64 6.34 -12.03
CA PHE A 50 8.83 7.48 -11.15
C PHE A 50 8.17 8.76 -11.68
N ALA A 51 8.15 8.96 -13.00
CA ALA A 51 7.42 10.07 -13.61
C ALA A 51 5.91 9.97 -13.35
N ALA A 52 5.33 8.79 -13.58
CA ALA A 52 3.91 8.53 -13.30
C ALA A 52 3.58 8.67 -11.81
N TYR A 53 4.45 8.16 -10.93
CA TYR A 53 4.31 8.28 -9.49
C TYR A 53 4.32 9.75 -9.06
N ASN A 54 5.25 10.56 -9.54
CA ASN A 54 5.33 11.97 -9.18
C ASN A 54 4.12 12.78 -9.68
N ALA A 55 3.61 12.45 -10.87
CA ALA A 55 2.37 13.04 -11.37
C ALA A 55 1.17 12.67 -10.47
N ALA A 56 1.07 11.42 -10.05
CA ALA A 56 0.02 10.97 -9.13
C ALA A 56 0.15 11.60 -7.73
N ALA A 57 1.37 11.69 -7.19
CA ALA A 57 1.63 12.34 -5.90
C ALA A 57 1.27 13.82 -5.93
N SER A 58 1.60 14.52 -7.03
CA SER A 58 1.24 15.93 -7.22
C SER A 58 -0.27 16.12 -7.35
N ALA A 59 -0.96 15.21 -8.08
CA ALA A 59 -2.41 15.22 -8.17
C ALA A 59 -3.08 14.93 -6.81
N ALA A 60 -2.52 14.03 -6.01
CA ALA A 60 -3.00 13.73 -4.67
C ALA A 60 -2.80 14.92 -3.71
N ALA A 61 -1.68 15.64 -3.81
CA ALA A 61 -1.44 16.85 -3.03
C ALA A 61 -2.35 18.02 -3.43
N ALA A 62 -2.78 18.07 -4.70
CA ALA A 62 -3.73 19.07 -5.20
C ALA A 62 -5.20 18.67 -4.94
N ALA A 63 -5.46 17.42 -4.56
CA ALA A 63 -6.81 16.97 -4.24
C ALA A 63 -7.28 17.66 -2.95
N PRO A 64 -8.57 18.04 -2.87
CA PRO A 64 -9.13 18.54 -1.63
C PRO A 64 -8.99 17.46 -0.56
N GLU A 65 -8.51 17.87 0.61
CA GLU A 65 -8.34 16.98 1.76
C GLU A 65 -9.71 16.53 2.27
N TYR A 66 -10.21 15.42 1.72
CA TYR A 66 -11.27 14.67 2.36
C TYR A 66 -10.65 14.01 3.59
N GLY A 67 -10.91 14.59 4.76
CA GLY A 67 -10.43 14.10 6.03
C GLY A 67 -10.83 12.65 6.26
N HIS A 68 -10.00 11.72 5.81
CA HIS A 68 -10.04 10.33 6.23
C HIS A 68 -9.32 10.26 7.57
N GLY A 69 -10.05 10.67 8.62
CA GLY A 69 -9.58 10.52 9.98
C GLY A 69 -9.18 9.07 10.22
N ALA A 70 -7.88 8.82 10.40
CA ALA A 70 -7.40 7.51 10.83
C ALA A 70 -8.21 7.09 12.06
N PRO A 71 -8.72 5.85 12.13
CA PRO A 71 -9.42 5.40 13.32
C PRO A 71 -8.46 5.52 14.51
N ALA A 72 -8.79 6.42 15.43
CA ALA A 72 -8.16 6.49 16.73
C ALA A 72 -8.40 5.14 17.40
N TYR A 73 -7.39 4.27 17.38
CA TYR A 73 -7.42 3.04 18.14
C TYR A 73 -7.57 3.45 19.61
N PRO A 74 -8.66 3.08 20.32
CA PRO A 74 -8.75 3.36 21.73
C PRO A 74 -7.73 2.48 22.45
N GLY A 75 -6.55 3.03 22.71
CA GLY A 75 -5.69 2.51 23.76
C GLY A 75 -6.49 2.55 25.08
N PRO A 76 -6.39 1.54 25.96
CA PRO A 76 -6.99 1.51 27.31
C PRO A 76 -6.86 2.74 28.25
N TYR A 77 -6.41 3.90 27.78
CA TYR A 77 -6.47 5.16 28.50
C TYR A 77 -7.86 5.81 28.36
N PRO A 78 -8.51 6.23 29.45
CA PRO A 78 -9.85 6.80 29.42
C PRO A 78 -9.79 8.19 28.77
N GLY A 79 -10.38 8.31 27.57
CA GLY A 79 -10.46 9.57 26.82
C GLY A 79 -10.68 9.46 25.30
N ALA A 80 -10.84 8.26 24.74
CA ALA A 80 -11.05 8.08 23.31
C ALA A 80 -12.50 8.42 22.88
N ALA A 81 -12.62 9.37 21.96
CA ALA A 81 -13.88 9.95 21.48
C ALA A 81 -14.77 8.96 20.69
N PRO A 82 -16.10 9.11 20.74
CA PRO A 82 -17.04 8.14 20.18
C PRO A 82 -17.32 8.36 18.68
N GLY A 83 -17.48 7.25 17.97
CA GLY A 83 -18.42 7.14 16.84
C GLY A 83 -17.84 7.33 15.45
N TYR A 84 -17.41 6.21 14.84
CA TYR A 84 -17.30 6.11 13.38
C TYR A 84 -18.72 5.99 12.81
N GLY A 85 -19.38 7.13 12.65
CA GLY A 85 -20.65 7.26 11.94
C GLY A 85 -20.54 8.45 11.00
N SER A 86 -20.30 8.19 9.72
CA SER A 86 -20.45 9.24 8.72
C SER A 86 -21.93 9.63 8.69
N PRO A 87 -22.30 10.91 8.94
CA PRO A 87 -23.70 11.34 8.99
C PRO A 87 -24.42 11.26 7.63
N TYR A 88 -23.72 10.86 6.56
CA TYR A 88 -24.21 10.89 5.19
C TYR A 88 -24.55 9.52 4.59
N ALA A 89 -24.36 8.40 5.32
CA ALA A 89 -24.69 7.08 4.80
C ALA A 89 -25.66 6.33 5.73
N PRO A 90 -26.84 5.90 5.26
CA PRO A 90 -27.69 5.00 6.03
C PRO A 90 -26.94 3.68 6.27
N ALA A 91 -26.98 3.20 7.51
CA ALA A 91 -26.41 1.90 7.84
C ALA A 91 -27.08 0.81 7.00
N PRO A 92 -26.32 -0.11 6.38
CA PRO A 92 -26.90 -1.18 5.56
C PRO A 92 -27.77 -2.10 6.43
N THR A 93 -28.91 -2.50 5.89
CA THR A 93 -29.78 -3.51 6.52
C THR A 93 -29.03 -4.83 6.58
N LEU A 94 -28.85 -5.43 7.76
CA LEU A 94 -28.15 -6.71 7.91
C LEU A 94 -29.13 -7.87 7.94
N VAL A 95 -28.85 -8.93 7.19
CA VAL A 95 -29.53 -10.23 7.24
C VAL A 95 -28.51 -11.26 7.74
N ASN A 96 -28.78 -11.91 8.88
CA ASN A 96 -27.88 -12.89 9.50
C ASN A 96 -26.43 -12.40 9.72
N GLY A 97 -26.25 -11.10 10.02
CA GLY A 97 -24.93 -10.50 10.26
C GLY A 97 -24.16 -10.12 8.99
N VAL A 98 -24.74 -10.33 7.81
CA VAL A 98 -24.19 -9.87 6.52
C VAL A 98 -25.07 -8.75 5.97
N PRO A 99 -24.51 -7.70 5.34
CA PRO A 99 -25.32 -6.72 4.61
C PRO A 99 -26.29 -7.41 3.65
N ALA A 100 -27.55 -7.01 3.68
CA ALA A 100 -28.56 -7.47 2.75
C ALA A 100 -28.14 -7.07 1.33
N ASP A 101 -28.33 -7.99 0.38
CA ASP A 101 -28.15 -7.66 -1.02
C ASP A 101 -29.11 -6.52 -1.40
N THR A 102 -28.61 -5.54 -2.14
CA THR A 102 -29.48 -4.57 -2.80
C THR A 102 -30.35 -5.31 -3.85
N PRO A 103 -31.52 -4.79 -4.23
CA PRO A 103 -32.39 -5.46 -5.20
C PRO A 103 -31.67 -5.75 -6.54
N GLU A 104 -30.74 -4.89 -6.95
CA GLU A 104 -29.93 -5.08 -8.15
C GLU A 104 -28.98 -6.28 -8.01
N VAL A 105 -28.31 -6.42 -6.86
CA VAL A 105 -27.40 -7.54 -6.58
C VAL A 105 -28.17 -8.85 -6.47
N ALA A 106 -29.35 -8.84 -5.86
CA ALA A 106 -30.22 -10.01 -5.77
C ALA A 106 -30.68 -10.50 -7.15
N ALA A 107 -31.09 -9.58 -8.03
CA ALA A 107 -31.48 -9.91 -9.41
C ALA A 107 -30.30 -10.46 -10.23
N ALA A 108 -29.13 -9.82 -10.15
CA ALA A 108 -27.92 -10.29 -10.83
C ALA A 108 -27.50 -11.68 -10.34
N LYS A 109 -27.58 -11.93 -9.03
CA LYS A 109 -27.28 -13.22 -8.42
C LYS A 109 -28.25 -14.31 -8.91
N ALA A 110 -29.54 -14.02 -8.96
CA ALA A 110 -30.54 -14.94 -9.50
C ALA A 110 -30.26 -15.28 -10.98
N ALA A 111 -29.95 -14.28 -11.81
CA ALA A 111 -29.60 -14.49 -13.21
C ALA A 111 -28.32 -15.32 -13.38
N HIS A 112 -27.29 -15.07 -12.56
CA HIS A 112 -26.05 -15.84 -12.56
C HIS A 112 -26.29 -17.31 -12.20
N PHE A 113 -27.07 -17.57 -11.15
CA PHE A 113 -27.39 -18.95 -10.77
C PHE A 113 -28.24 -19.67 -11.83
N ALA A 114 -29.15 -18.96 -12.51
CA ALA A 114 -29.90 -19.52 -13.62
C ALA A 114 -28.99 -19.90 -14.80
N ALA A 115 -28.06 -19.03 -15.19
CA ALA A 115 -27.09 -19.31 -16.24
C ALA A 115 -26.15 -20.47 -15.86
N HIS A 116 -25.69 -20.51 -14.61
CA HIS A 116 -24.84 -21.59 -14.10
C HIS A 116 -25.56 -22.94 -14.11
N ALA A 117 -26.86 -22.96 -13.78
CA ALA A 117 -27.67 -24.18 -13.86
C ALA A 117 -27.85 -24.68 -15.31
N GLN A 118 -28.00 -23.76 -16.28
CA GLN A 118 -28.05 -24.11 -17.70
C GLN A 118 -26.71 -24.70 -18.18
N GLN A 119 -25.58 -24.12 -17.79
CA GLN A 119 -24.26 -24.64 -18.13
C GLN A 119 -23.99 -26.00 -17.47
N ALA A 120 -24.39 -26.19 -16.22
CA ALA A 120 -24.27 -27.48 -15.53
C ALA A 120 -25.12 -28.58 -16.19
N GLY A 121 -26.31 -28.22 -16.71
CA GLY A 121 -27.13 -29.13 -17.51
C GLY A 121 -26.53 -29.47 -18.87
N ASN A 122 -25.91 -28.50 -19.54
CA ASN A 122 -25.30 -28.69 -20.85
C ASN A 122 -23.99 -29.51 -20.80
N HIS A 123 -23.34 -29.61 -19.64
CA HIS A 123 -22.11 -30.39 -19.46
C HIS A 123 -22.35 -31.90 -19.23
N TYR A 124 -23.60 -32.33 -19.01
CA TYR A 124 -23.98 -33.73 -18.75
C TYR A 124 -24.86 -34.36 -19.86
N GLY A 125 -24.82 -33.79 -21.07
CA GLY A 125 -25.50 -34.29 -22.28
C GLY A 125 -24.55 -34.88 -23.31
#